data_AF-A0A1Y4L391-F1
#
_entry.id   AF-A0A1Y4L391-F1
#
_cell.length_a   1.000
_cell.length_b   1.000
_cell.length_c   1.000
_cell.angle_alpha   90.00
_cell.angle_beta   90.00
_cell.angle_gamma   90.00
#
_symmetry.space_group_name_H-M   'P 1'
#
loop_
_entity.id
_entity.type
_entity.pdbx_description
1 polymer ?
#
loop_
_entity_poly.entity_id
_entity_poly.type
_entity_poly.pdbx_seq_one_letter_code
_entity_poly.pdbx_strand_id
1 'polypeptide(L)' 'MEVIIIFKFNDIKKQKQRPSSLKQGTVSFHEELSLAKEEMDAAFNRFQYAVHPDLIDCYIFQGMAAGKKYSYLLKKMR' A
#
# COMPACT_ATOMS: atom_id res chain seq x y z
N MET A 1 28.01 12.63 6.48
CA MET A 1 27.39 11.86 5.39
C MET A 1 26.47 10.87 6.08
N GLU A 2 25.19 11.22 6.19
CA GLU A 2 24.12 10.67 5.32
C GLU A 2 23.64 9.32 5.90
N VAL A 3 22.37 9.03 6.22
CA VAL A 3 21.07 9.65 5.98
C VAL A 3 20.17 9.21 7.14
N ILE A 4 19.34 10.15 7.61
CA ILE A 4 18.18 9.91 8.45
C ILE A 4 17.22 8.96 7.70
N ILE A 5 17.27 7.64 7.95
CA ILE A 5 16.14 6.75 7.64
C ILE A 5 15.29 6.65 8.91
N ILE A 6 14.66 7.76 9.26
CA ILE A 6 13.41 7.74 10.01
C ILE A 6 12.38 7.23 9.03
N PHE A 7 12.02 5.94 9.11
CA PHE A 7 10.64 5.45 8.96
C PHE A 7 10.58 3.99 9.45
N LYS A 8 10.16 3.85 10.71
CA LYS A 8 9.50 2.69 11.34
C LYS A 8 9.92 1.29 10.83
N PHE A 9 10.97 0.76 11.45
CA PHE A 9 11.23 -0.69 11.52
C PHE A 9 10.20 -1.48 12.37
N ASN A 10 9.07 -0.90 12.75
CA ASN A 10 8.16 -1.44 13.78
C ASN A 10 6.85 -2.07 13.28
N ASP A 11 6.73 -2.43 12.01
CA ASP A 11 5.52 -3.12 11.49
C ASP A 11 5.84 -4.44 10.74
N ILE A 12 6.97 -5.09 11.05
CA ILE A 12 7.33 -6.42 10.49
C ILE A 12 6.55 -7.57 11.18
N LYS A 13 5.62 -7.26 12.11
CA LYS A 13 4.71 -8.26 12.74
C LYS A 13 3.24 -8.10 12.38
N LYS A 14 2.93 -7.68 11.15
CA LYS A 14 1.64 -7.99 10.53
C LYS A 14 1.86 -8.58 9.13
N GLN A 15 2.25 -9.86 9.10
CA GLN A 15 1.63 -10.78 8.14
C GLN A 15 0.14 -10.85 8.47
N LYS A 16 -0.60 -9.81 8.10
CA LYS A 16 -2.05 -9.85 8.06
C LYS A 16 -2.41 -10.18 6.62
N GLN A 17 -2.68 -11.46 6.41
CA GLN A 17 -3.54 -11.94 5.33
C GLN A 17 -4.64 -10.91 5.09
N ARG A 18 -4.89 -10.57 3.80
CA ARG A 18 -5.97 -9.71 3.28
C ARG A 18 -6.83 -9.01 4.34
N PRO A 19 -7.05 -7.68 4.28
CA PRO A 19 -8.36 -7.18 4.67
C PRO A 19 -9.37 -7.61 3.59
N SER A 20 -9.76 -8.89 3.62
CA SER A 20 -11.15 -9.23 3.38
C SER A 20 -11.96 -8.48 4.42
N SER A 21 -13.11 -7.95 3.99
CA SER A 21 -14.03 -7.07 4.71
C SER A 21 -13.59 -5.60 4.86
N LEU A 22 -14.18 -4.78 4.00
CA LEU A 22 -14.67 -3.42 4.26
C LEU A 22 -14.78 -3.16 5.78
N LYS A 23 -13.84 -2.40 6.34
CA LYS A 23 -14.16 -1.61 7.53
C LYS A 23 -14.64 -0.26 7.05
N GLN A 24 -15.91 -0.20 6.68
CA GLN A 24 -16.67 1.06 6.60
C GLN A 24 -16.84 1.59 8.03
N GLY A 25 -15.77 2.12 8.59
CA GLY A 25 -15.79 2.89 9.83
C GLY A 25 -15.26 4.26 9.50
N THR A 26 -16.12 5.13 8.94
CA THR A 26 -15.94 6.59 8.81
C THR A 26 -14.48 7.06 8.63
N VAL A 27 -13.72 6.43 7.72
CA VAL A 27 -12.38 6.89 7.39
C VAL A 27 -12.58 8.11 6.50
N SER A 28 -11.96 9.22 6.86
CA SER A 28 -12.08 10.45 6.07
C SER A 28 -11.50 10.21 4.68
N PHE A 29 -12.05 10.88 3.67
CA PHE A 29 -11.62 10.71 2.28
C PHE A 29 -10.10 10.91 2.09
N HIS A 30 -9.52 11.86 2.84
CA HIS A 30 -8.07 12.11 2.86
C HIS A 30 -7.27 10.95 3.45
N GLU A 31 -7.78 10.30 4.50
CA GLU A 31 -7.16 9.10 5.06
C GLU A 31 -7.23 7.92 4.08
N GLU A 32 -8.35 7.72 3.38
CA GLU A 32 -8.43 6.68 2.35
C GLU A 32 -7.42 6.89 1.21
N LEU A 33 -7.20 8.15 0.82
CA LEU A 33 -6.21 8.53 -0.18
C LEU A 33 -4.79 8.27 0.31
N SER A 34 -4.48 8.63 1.55
CA SER A 34 -3.18 8.37 2.18
C SER A 34 -2.90 6.88 2.29
N LEU A 35 -3.90 6.10 2.71
CA LEU A 35 -3.79 4.65 2.81
C LEU A 35 -3.54 3.99 1.45
N ALA A 36 -4.25 4.43 0.40
CA ALA A 36 -4.03 3.91 -0.94
C ALA A 36 -2.60 4.20 -1.43
N LYS A 37 -2.05 5.39 -1.11
CA LYS A 37 -0.68 5.76 -1.43
C LYS A 37 0.34 4.93 -0.65
N GLU A 38 0.16 4.78 0.66
CA GLU A 38 1.03 3.94 1.49
C GLU A 38 1.02 2.47 1.03
N GLU A 39 -0.13 1.96 0.59
CA GLU A 39 -0.27 0.61 0.07
C GLU A 39 0.48 0.43 -1.26
N MET A 40 0.47 1.45 -2.14
CA MET A 40 1.31 1.47 -3.35
C MET A 40 2.80 1.46 -3.00
N ASP A 41 3.23 2.34 -2.10
CA ASP A 41 4.64 2.47 -1.71
C ASP A 41 5.14 1.18 -1.03
N ALA A 42 4.30 0.56 -0.19
CA ALA A 42 4.62 -0.72 0.44
C ALA A 42 4.73 -1.87 -0.58
N ALA A 43 3.84 -1.93 -1.57
CA ALA A 43 3.92 -2.93 -2.64
C ALA A 43 5.20 -2.74 -3.46
N PHE A 44 5.55 -1.49 -3.79
CA PHE A 44 6.77 -1.16 -4.52
C PHE A 44 8.03 -1.53 -3.73
N ASN A 45 8.09 -1.18 -2.44
CA ASN A 45 9.21 -1.55 -1.58
C ASN A 45 9.37 -3.07 -1.48
N ARG A 46 8.27 -3.82 -1.32
CA ARG A 46 8.32 -5.30 -1.28
C ARG A 46 8.74 -5.90 -2.62
N PHE A 47 8.32 -5.30 -3.73
CA PHE A 47 8.74 -5.69 -5.07
C PHE A 47 10.26 -5.57 -5.26
N GLN A 48 10.89 -4.50 -4.73
CA GLN A 48 12.34 -4.32 -4.86
C GLN A 48 13.17 -5.43 -4.21
N TYR A 49 12.63 -6.09 -3.18
CA TYR A 49 13.29 -7.20 -2.49
C TYR A 49 12.74 -8.58 -2.89
N ALA A 50 11.76 -8.63 -3.81
CA ALA A 50 11.15 -9.87 -4.24
C ALA A 50 12.07 -10.59 -5.24
N VAL A 51 12.48 -11.81 -4.88
CA VAL A 51 13.30 -12.68 -5.74
C VAL A 51 12.45 -13.77 -6.39
N HIS A 52 11.36 -14.17 -5.73
CA HIS A 52 10.46 -15.19 -6.27
C HIS A 52 9.53 -14.60 -7.34
N PRO A 53 9.44 -15.22 -8.53
CA PRO A 53 8.61 -14.72 -9.64
C PRO A 53 7.13 -14.58 -9.25
N ASP A 54 6.58 -15.53 -8.49
CA ASP A 54 5.19 -15.45 -8.02
C ASP A 54 4.96 -14.25 -7.09
N LEU A 55 5.96 -13.87 -6.29
CA LEU A 55 5.87 -12.71 -5.38
C LEU A 55 6.00 -11.39 -6.15
N ILE A 56 6.86 -11.36 -7.18
CA ILE A 56 7.00 -10.23 -8.10
C ILE A 56 5.64 -9.92 -8.74
N ASP A 57 4.98 -10.92 -9.32
CA ASP A 57 3.65 -10.76 -9.91
C ASP A 57 2.62 -10.30 -8.86
N CYS A 58 2.61 -10.93 -7.68
CA CYS A 58 1.71 -10.54 -6.59
C CYS A 58 1.87 -9.05 -6.21
N TYR A 59 3.11 -8.55 -6.09
CA TYR A 59 3.35 -7.15 -5.73
C TYR A 59 3.02 -6.18 -6.86
N ILE A 60 3.23 -6.56 -8.13
CA ILE A 60 2.77 -5.78 -9.29
C ILE A 60 1.25 -5.63 -9.24
N PHE A 61 0.51 -6.73 -9.07
CA PHE A 61 -0.94 -6.70 -8.99
C PHE A 61 -1.45 -5.87 -7.80
N GLN A 62 -0.78 -5.98 -6.64
CA GLN A 62 -1.12 -5.16 -5.46
C GLN A 62 -0.90 -3.67 -5.71
N GLY A 63 0.24 -3.28 -6.27
CA GLY A 63 0.53 -1.88 -6.60
C GLY A 63 -0.46 -1.31 -7.62
N MET A 64 -0.79 -2.08 -8.67
CA MET A 64 -1.79 -1.68 -9.66
C MET A 64 -3.19 -1.53 -9.06
N ALA A 65 -3.60 -2.44 -8.18
CA ALA A 65 -4.90 -2.37 -7.50
C ALA A 65 -4.99 -1.13 -6.60
N ALA A 66 -3.94 -0.86 -5.81
CA ALA A 66 -3.87 0.32 -4.96
C ALA A 66 -3.85 1.62 -5.79
N GLY A 67 -3.11 1.66 -6.90
CA GLY A 67 -3.11 2.77 -7.84
C GLY A 67 -4.47 3.02 -8.50
N LYS A 68 -5.20 1.97 -8.86
CA LYS A 68 -6.56 2.08 -9.39
C LYS A 68 -7.53 2.62 -8.35
N LYS A 69 -7.40 2.21 -7.09
CA LYS A 69 -8.16 2.75 -5.96
C LYS A 69 -7.85 4.23 -5.73
N TYR A 70 -6.57 4.62 -5.74
CA TYR A 70 -6.14 6.01 -5.62
C TYR A 70 -6.72 6.88 -6.75
N SER A 71 -6.62 6.43 -8.01
CA SER A 71 -7.20 7.13 -9.17
C SER A 71 -8.71 7.28 -9.07
N TYR A 72 -9.41 6.24 -8.59
CA TYR A 72 -10.85 6.29 -8.37
C TYR A 72 -11.22 7.32 -7.30
N LEU A 73 -10.50 7.35 -6.17
CA LEU A 73 -10.72 8.33 -5.11
C LEU A 73 -10.52 9.76 -5.63
N LEU A 74 -9.44 10.01 -6.38
CA LEU A 74 -9.21 11.32 -7.00
C LEU A 74 -10.33 11.75 -7.96
N LYS A 75 -10.91 10.80 -8.72
CA LYS A 75 -12.05 11.10 -9.59
C LYS A 75 -13.31 11.42 -8.79
N LYS A 76 -13.52 10.79 -7.64
CA LYS A 76 -14.66 11.06 -6.75
C LYS A 76 -14.58 12.43 -6.09
N MET A 77 -13.37 13.00 -5.96
CA MET A 77 -13.16 14.36 -5.44
C MET A 77 -13.53 15.45 -6.47
N ARG A 78 -13.54 15.11 -7.75
CA ARG A 78 -13.86 16.02 -8.85
C ARG A 78 -15.35 16.02 -9.14
#